data_AF-A0A1S1CD29-F1
#
_entry.id   AF-A0A1S1CD29-F1
#
_cell.length_a   1.000
_cell.length_b   1.000
_cell.length_c   1.000
_cell.angle_alpha   90.00
_cell.angle_beta   90.00
_cell.angle_gamma   90.00
#
_symmetry.space_group_name_H-M   'P 1'
#
loop_
_entity.id
_entity.type
_entity.pdbx_description
1 polymer ?
#
loop_
_entity_poly.entity_id
_entity_poly.type
_entity_poly.pdbx_seq_one_letter_code
_entity_poly.pdbx_strand_id
1 'polypeptide(L)'
;MREGGFVAEKKSRKLAPCGTTAAAKRHRRRGEPPCPECKAAERAASKAARDRKAAERPARVAGQVAAGAPVVRTVGQSDVVVIEQVGAYGAVREVPVPTHEDPLESARWRLHRTRAALIVASPRDIAGLMAAEREDVAEIARLTETAKPKVSALDELAARRKRRIEEAQAV
;
A
#
# COMPACT_ATOMS: atom_id res chain seq x y z
N MET A 1 -7.84 -36.49 -52.51
CA MET A 1 -6.63 -35.66 -52.69
C MET A 1 -6.55 -34.65 -51.55
N ARG A 2 -5.65 -34.85 -50.58
CA ARG A 2 -5.15 -33.82 -49.66
C ARG A 2 -3.70 -34.19 -49.35
N GLU A 3 -2.79 -33.50 -50.01
CA GLU A 3 -1.35 -33.71 -49.95
C GLU A 3 -0.71 -32.95 -48.78
N GLY A 4 0.30 -33.59 -48.19
CA GLY A 4 1.55 -32.95 -47.80
C GLY A 4 1.55 -32.02 -46.58
N GLY A 5 1.65 -32.58 -45.38
CA GLY A 5 2.13 -31.85 -44.21
C GLY A 5 3.64 -31.62 -44.30
N PHE A 6 4.05 -30.35 -44.43
CA PHE A 6 5.47 -29.96 -44.48
C PHE A 6 6.09 -30.09 -43.07
N VAL A 7 6.77 -31.21 -42.79
CA VAL A 7 7.56 -31.36 -41.56
C VAL A 7 8.89 -30.64 -41.77
N ALA A 8 9.03 -29.45 -41.19
CA ALA A 8 10.27 -28.70 -41.22
C ALA A 8 11.39 -29.50 -40.56
N GLU A 9 12.38 -29.93 -41.36
CA GLU A 9 13.64 -30.56 -40.97
C GLU A 9 14.30 -29.76 -39.83
N LYS A 10 14.26 -30.28 -38.60
CA LYS A 10 14.95 -29.66 -37.47
C LYS A 10 16.46 -29.85 -37.65
N LYS A 11 17.13 -28.90 -38.30
CA LYS A 11 18.60 -28.81 -38.30
C LYS A 11 19.13 -29.01 -36.88
N SER A 12 19.88 -30.10 -36.67
CA SER A 12 20.56 -30.39 -35.41
C SER A 12 21.51 -29.24 -35.08
N ARG A 13 21.17 -28.46 -34.04
CA ARG A 13 21.99 -27.33 -33.62
C ARG A 13 23.25 -27.86 -32.94
N LYS A 14 24.42 -27.39 -33.37
CA LYS A 14 25.71 -27.69 -32.72
C LYS A 14 25.60 -27.37 -31.22
N LEU A 15 26.03 -28.29 -30.37
CA LEU A 15 25.94 -28.14 -28.93
C LEU A 15 26.85 -27.01 -28.45
N ALA A 16 26.35 -26.20 -27.51
CA ALA A 16 27.15 -25.18 -26.86
C ALA A 16 28.32 -25.82 -26.08
N PRO A 17 29.50 -25.18 -26.08
CA PRO A 17 30.62 -25.60 -25.27
C PRO A 17 30.28 -25.55 -23.77
N CYS A 18 31.06 -26.27 -22.96
CA CYS A 18 31.03 -26.13 -21.51
C CYS A 18 31.34 -24.68 -21.09
N GLY A 19 30.89 -24.27 -19.91
CA GLY A 19 30.95 -22.86 -19.49
C GLY A 19 29.70 -22.05 -19.84
N THR A 20 28.62 -22.70 -20.27
CA THR A 20 27.33 -22.06 -20.52
C THR A 20 26.24 -22.67 -19.65
N THR A 21 25.18 -21.90 -19.37
CA THR A 21 24.00 -22.41 -18.64
C THR A 21 23.30 -23.55 -19.40
N ALA A 22 23.39 -23.55 -20.74
CA ALA A 22 22.86 -24.62 -21.58
C ALA A 22 23.66 -25.92 -21.41
N ALA A 23 24.99 -25.83 -21.32
CA ALA A 23 25.85 -26.99 -21.03
C ALA A 23 25.63 -27.52 -19.60
N ALA A 24 25.46 -26.64 -18.61
CA ALA A 24 25.14 -27.03 -17.24
C ALA A 24 23.81 -27.80 -17.13
N LYS A 25 22.76 -27.36 -17.83
CA LYS A 25 21.48 -28.09 -17.95
C LYS A 25 21.65 -29.44 -18.65
N ARG A 26 22.56 -29.54 -19.63
CA ARG A 26 22.85 -30.81 -20.33
C ARG A 26 23.52 -31.82 -19.40
N HIS A 27 24.50 -31.41 -18.58
CA HIS A 27 25.09 -32.28 -17.56
C HIS A 27 24.02 -32.86 -16.64
N ARG A 28 23.12 -32.01 -16.14
CA ARG A 28 21.99 -32.44 -15.28
C ARG A 28 21.04 -33.42 -15.98
N ARG A 29 20.74 -33.20 -17.26
CA ARG A 29 19.91 -34.13 -18.04
C ARG A 29 20.58 -35.49 -18.31
N ARG A 30 21.91 -35.53 -18.28
CA ARG A 30 22.72 -36.75 -18.43
C ARG A 30 23.03 -37.42 -17.09
N GLY A 31 22.61 -36.83 -15.96
CA GLY A 31 22.94 -37.32 -14.62
C GLY A 31 24.38 -37.05 -14.17
N GLU A 32 25.15 -36.28 -14.94
CA GLU A 32 26.52 -35.93 -14.60
C GLU A 32 26.57 -34.63 -13.77
N PRO A 33 27.48 -34.51 -12.80
CA PRO A 33 27.70 -33.25 -12.10
C PRO A 33 28.22 -32.19 -13.09
N PRO A 34 27.62 -30.97 -13.12
CA PRO A 34 28.12 -29.89 -13.98
C PRO A 34 29.57 -29.53 -13.63
N CYS A 35 30.41 -29.35 -14.66
CA CYS A 35 31.79 -28.92 -14.48
C CYS A 35 31.87 -27.50 -13.83
N PRO A 36 33.04 -27.11 -13.27
CA PRO A 36 33.21 -25.82 -12.59
C PRO A 36 32.78 -24.61 -13.44
N GLU A 37 33.15 -24.60 -14.72
CA GLU A 37 32.79 -23.56 -15.69
C GLU A 37 31.28 -23.44 -15.87
N CYS A 38 30.59 -24.57 -16.00
CA CYS A 38 29.14 -24.63 -16.10
C CYS A 38 28.45 -24.11 -14.83
N LYS A 39 29.00 -24.43 -13.63
CA LYS A 39 28.49 -23.89 -12.35
C LYS A 39 28.70 -22.38 -12.24
N ALA A 40 29.86 -21.86 -12.67
CA ALA A 40 30.14 -20.43 -12.67
C ALA A 40 29.16 -19.66 -13.57
N ALA A 41 28.90 -20.19 -14.77
CA ALA A 41 27.93 -19.61 -15.70
C ALA A 41 26.49 -19.55 -15.12
N GLU A 42 26.06 -20.58 -14.39
CA GLU A 42 24.75 -20.58 -13.71
C GLU A 42 24.66 -19.56 -12.59
N ARG A 43 25.73 -19.39 -11.80
CA ARG A 43 25.78 -18.36 -10.77
C ARG A 43 25.71 -16.96 -11.38
N ALA A 44 26.47 -16.71 -12.46
CA ALA A 44 26.45 -15.43 -13.17
C ALA A 44 25.05 -15.13 -13.76
N ALA A 45 24.41 -16.09 -14.40
CA ALA A 45 23.06 -15.93 -14.94
C ALA A 45 22.02 -15.70 -13.84
N SER A 46 22.13 -16.41 -12.72
CA SER A 46 21.24 -16.25 -11.57
C SER A 46 21.41 -14.89 -10.89
N LYS A 47 22.63 -14.36 -10.85
CA LYS A 47 22.90 -12.99 -10.39
C LYS A 47 22.28 -11.98 -11.34
N ALA A 48 22.53 -12.08 -12.64
CA ALA A 48 21.97 -11.17 -13.64
C ALA A 48 20.42 -11.19 -13.67
N ALA A 49 19.78 -12.34 -13.42
CA ALA A 49 18.33 -12.41 -13.30
C ALA A 49 17.80 -11.71 -12.04
N ARG A 50 18.50 -11.83 -10.90
CA ARG A 50 18.15 -11.12 -9.66
C ARG A 50 18.35 -9.61 -9.82
N ASP A 51 19.45 -9.19 -10.43
CA ASP A 51 19.76 -7.79 -10.68
C ASP A 51 18.70 -7.14 -11.60
N ARG A 52 18.28 -7.82 -12.68
CA ARG A 52 17.16 -7.37 -13.52
C ARG A 52 15.85 -7.24 -12.75
N LYS A 53 15.49 -8.27 -11.97
CA LYS A 53 14.26 -8.24 -11.17
C LYS A 53 14.29 -7.16 -10.09
N ALA A 54 15.46 -6.87 -9.52
CA ALA A 54 15.65 -5.79 -8.56
C ALA A 54 15.50 -4.41 -9.24
N ALA A 55 16.04 -4.25 -10.46
CA ALA A 55 15.87 -3.03 -11.26
C ALA A 55 14.42 -2.81 -11.74
N GLU A 56 13.68 -3.88 -12.02
CA GLU A 56 12.26 -3.83 -12.39
C GLU A 56 11.31 -3.67 -11.19
N ARG A 57 11.77 -3.94 -9.96
CA ARG A 57 10.95 -3.90 -8.75
C ARG A 57 10.29 -2.53 -8.49
N PRO A 58 10.99 -1.38 -8.61
CA PRO A 58 10.38 -0.06 -8.42
C PRO A 58 9.24 0.18 -9.41
N ALA A 59 9.45 -0.13 -10.69
CA ALA A 59 8.44 0.05 -11.73
C ALA A 59 7.24 -0.88 -11.54
N ARG A 60 7.47 -2.13 -11.13
CA ARG A 60 6.39 -3.09 -10.82
C ARG A 60 5.57 -2.65 -9.62
N VAL A 61 6.21 -2.16 -8.55
CA VAL A 61 5.50 -1.65 -7.37
C VAL A 61 4.69 -0.40 -7.76
N ALA A 62 5.28 0.53 -8.52
CA ALA A 62 4.56 1.70 -9.03
C ALA A 62 3.36 1.32 -9.92
N GLY A 63 3.53 0.34 -10.82
CA GLY A 63 2.44 -0.17 -11.66
C GLY A 63 1.33 -0.88 -10.89
N GLN A 64 1.66 -1.58 -9.80
CA GLN A 64 0.66 -2.19 -8.90
C GLN A 64 -0.12 -1.14 -8.10
N VAL A 65 0.53 -0.05 -7.70
CA VAL A 65 -0.15 1.09 -7.04
C VAL A 65 -1.11 1.78 -8.03
N ALA A 66 -0.70 1.96 -9.29
CA ALA A 66 -1.52 2.60 -10.31
C ALA A 66 -2.72 1.75 -10.77
N ALA A 67 -2.55 0.43 -10.91
CA ALA A 67 -3.62 -0.47 -11.38
C ALA A 67 -4.72 -0.77 -10.35
N GLY A 68 -4.46 -0.50 -9.07
CA GLY A 68 -5.41 -0.69 -7.97
C GLY A 68 -5.99 0.61 -7.41
N ALA A 69 -5.60 1.77 -7.95
CA ALA A 69 -6.08 3.05 -7.45
C ALA A 69 -7.55 3.23 -7.84
N PRO A 70 -8.47 3.38 -6.87
CA PRO A 70 -9.85 3.68 -7.19
C PRO A 70 -9.93 5.02 -7.94
N VAL A 71 -10.65 5.04 -9.06
CA VAL A 71 -11.06 6.30 -9.68
C VAL A 71 -12.12 6.90 -8.76
N VAL A 72 -11.85 8.10 -8.24
CA VAL A 72 -12.65 8.83 -7.26
C VAL A 72 -13.25 10.04 -7.99
N ARG A 73 -14.58 10.11 -8.07
CA ARG A 73 -15.30 11.29 -8.57
C ARG A 73 -16.23 11.79 -7.48
N THR A 74 -16.16 13.08 -7.19
CA THR A 74 -17.07 13.74 -6.25
C THR A 74 -18.45 13.91 -6.89
N VAL A 75 -19.49 13.37 -6.25
CA VAL A 75 -20.88 13.53 -6.66
C VAL A 75 -21.63 14.20 -5.51
N GLY A 76 -21.92 15.50 -5.64
CA GLY A 76 -22.70 16.29 -4.67
C GLY A 76 -21.91 17.30 -3.82
N GLN A 77 -22.63 18.26 -3.24
CA GLN A 77 -22.15 19.32 -2.34
C GLN A 77 -23.00 19.33 -1.05
N SER A 78 -22.68 18.47 -0.09
CA SER A 78 -23.27 18.48 1.26
C SER A 78 -22.23 17.92 2.24
N ASP A 79 -22.49 17.95 3.56
CA ASP A 79 -21.61 17.51 4.67
C ASP A 79 -21.01 16.09 4.54
N VAL A 80 -21.50 15.34 3.54
CA VAL A 80 -20.97 14.07 3.06
C VAL A 80 -20.73 14.18 1.55
N VAL A 81 -19.50 13.93 1.11
CA VAL A 81 -19.17 13.78 -0.30
C VAL A 81 -19.38 12.32 -0.68
N VAL A 82 -20.25 12.06 -1.66
CA VAL A 82 -20.38 10.72 -2.24
C VAL A 82 -19.31 10.57 -3.30
N ILE A 83 -18.49 9.55 -3.15
CA ILE A 83 -17.46 9.20 -4.12
C ILE A 83 -17.89 7.95 -4.86
N GLU A 84 -17.96 8.02 -6.19
CA GLU A 84 -18.02 6.83 -7.02
C GLU A 84 -16.67 6.15 -7.00
N GLN A 85 -16.60 4.96 -6.42
CA GLN A 85 -15.43 4.10 -6.47
C GLN A 85 -15.65 3.01 -7.51
N VAL A 86 -14.84 3.00 -8.58
CA VAL A 86 -14.80 1.86 -9.51
C VAL A 86 -14.01 0.73 -8.85
N GLY A 87 -14.72 -0.32 -8.45
CA GLY A 87 -14.18 -1.56 -7.90
C GLY A 87 -13.77 -2.57 -8.98
N ALA A 88 -13.41 -3.78 -8.55
CA ALA A 88 -13.08 -4.88 -9.46
C ALA A 88 -14.25 -5.17 -10.42
N TYR A 89 -13.91 -5.50 -11.67
CA TYR A 89 -14.89 -5.81 -12.74
C TYR A 89 -15.83 -4.65 -13.10
N GLY A 90 -15.47 -3.40 -12.80
CA GLY A 90 -16.24 -2.22 -13.18
C GLY A 90 -17.45 -1.93 -12.30
N ALA A 91 -17.61 -2.62 -11.17
CA ALA A 91 -18.66 -2.32 -10.21
C ALA A 91 -18.44 -0.94 -9.58
N VAL A 92 -19.45 -0.06 -9.62
CA VAL A 92 -19.40 1.25 -8.96
C VAL A 92 -19.98 1.11 -7.56
N ARG A 93 -19.26 1.62 -6.56
CA ARG A 93 -19.74 1.71 -5.19
C ARG A 93 -19.77 3.17 -4.75
N GLU A 94 -20.92 3.60 -4.25
CA GLU A 94 -21.05 4.88 -3.57
C GLU A 94 -20.49 4.76 -2.15
N VAL A 95 -19.53 5.63 -1.82
CA VAL A 95 -18.95 5.71 -0.49
C VAL A 95 -19.25 7.08 0.11
N PRO A 96 -20.00 7.16 1.22
CA PRO A 96 -20.18 8.41 1.94
C PRO A 96 -18.89 8.76 2.68
N VAL A 97 -18.30 9.91 2.35
CA VAL A 97 -17.14 10.46 3.04
C VAL A 97 -17.57 11.71 3.81
N PRO A 98 -17.54 11.69 5.15
CA PRO A 98 -17.83 12.88 5.93
C PRO A 98 -16.81 13.99 5.63
N THR A 99 -17.29 15.22 5.41
CA THR A 99 -16.43 16.40 5.33
C THR A 99 -16.33 17.01 6.73
N HIS A 100 -15.40 16.51 7.53
CA HIS A 100 -15.13 17.09 8.85
C HIS A 100 -14.41 18.44 8.68
N GLU A 101 -15.02 19.54 9.15
CA GLU A 101 -14.36 20.86 9.18
C GLU A 101 -13.25 20.93 10.26
N ASP A 102 -13.38 20.15 11.34
CA ASP A 102 -12.38 20.06 12.43
C ASP A 102 -11.30 19.01 12.12
N PRO A 103 -10.00 19.40 12.08
CA PRO A 103 -8.90 18.46 11.91
C PRO A 103 -8.87 17.34 12.95
N LEU A 104 -9.27 17.60 14.21
CA LEU A 104 -9.23 16.58 15.27
C LEU A 104 -10.30 15.50 15.06
N GLU A 105 -11.51 15.89 14.67
CA GLU A 105 -12.59 14.97 14.32
C GLU A 105 -12.23 14.13 13.09
N SER A 106 -11.59 14.76 12.10
CA SER A 106 -11.06 14.07 10.91
C SER A 106 -10.09 12.94 11.28
N ALA A 107 -9.13 13.23 12.17
CA ALA A 107 -8.13 12.25 12.60
C ALA A 107 -8.75 11.10 13.42
N ARG A 108 -9.74 11.42 14.28
CA ARG A 108 -10.50 10.40 15.03
C ARG A 108 -11.28 9.46 14.12
N TRP A 109 -11.92 10.01 13.09
CA TRP A 109 -12.66 9.21 12.11
C TRP A 109 -11.73 8.26 11.33
N ARG A 110 -10.55 8.74 10.91
CA ARG A 110 -9.53 7.89 10.27
C ARG A 110 -9.07 6.77 11.18
N LEU A 111 -8.74 7.07 12.44
CA LEU A 111 -8.32 6.07 13.41
C LEU A 111 -9.38 4.96 13.60
N HIS A 112 -10.65 5.34 13.72
CA HIS A 112 -11.74 4.38 13.82
C HIS A 112 -11.79 3.45 12.60
N ARG A 113 -11.66 4.02 11.40
CA ARG A 113 -11.66 3.25 10.15
C ARG A 113 -10.44 2.34 10.03
N THR A 114 -9.24 2.80 10.41
CA THR A 114 -8.00 2.01 10.42
C THR A 114 -8.13 0.82 11.36
N ARG A 115 -8.68 1.02 12.56
CA ARG A 115 -8.93 -0.06 13.52
C ARG A 115 -9.96 -1.06 13.01
N ALA A 116 -11.05 -0.59 12.41
CA ALA A 116 -12.04 -1.47 11.79
C ALA A 116 -11.41 -2.31 10.66
N ALA A 117 -10.53 -1.71 9.85
CA ALA A 117 -9.80 -2.42 8.80
C ALA A 117 -8.83 -3.47 9.35
N LEU A 118 -8.11 -3.17 10.45
CA LEU A 118 -7.21 -4.12 11.11
C LEU A 118 -7.90 -5.40 11.55
N ILE A 119 -9.15 -5.31 12.01
CA ILE A 119 -9.95 -6.48 12.46
C ILE A 119 -10.17 -7.49 11.33
N VAL A 120 -10.29 -7.03 10.09
CA VAL A 120 -10.60 -7.86 8.91
C VAL A 120 -9.40 -8.02 7.95
N ALA A 121 -8.22 -7.52 8.34
CA ALA A 121 -7.07 -7.42 7.45
C ALA A 121 -6.42 -8.78 7.14
N SER A 122 -5.86 -8.91 5.94
CA SER A 122 -4.98 -10.03 5.59
C SER A 122 -3.55 -9.79 6.12
N PRO A 123 -2.72 -10.83 6.33
CA PRO A 123 -1.34 -10.66 6.81
C PRO A 123 -0.48 -9.71 5.96
N ARG A 124 -0.81 -9.57 4.68
CA ARG A 124 -0.12 -8.66 3.76
C ARG A 124 -0.33 -7.19 4.13
N ASP A 125 -1.49 -6.86 4.66
CA ASP A 125 -1.96 -5.47 4.83
C ASP A 125 -1.72 -4.95 6.25
N ILE A 126 -1.56 -5.86 7.23
CA ILE A 126 -1.38 -5.53 8.66
C ILE A 126 -0.26 -4.51 8.88
N ALA A 127 0.90 -4.67 8.24
CA ALA A 127 2.04 -3.79 8.49
C ALA A 127 1.75 -2.33 8.08
N GLY A 128 1.05 -2.13 6.96
CA GLY A 128 0.64 -0.81 6.50
C GLY A 128 -0.42 -0.18 7.41
N LEU A 129 -1.41 -0.97 7.81
CA LEU A 129 -2.48 -0.51 8.70
C LEU A 129 -1.99 -0.16 10.11
N MET A 130 -1.06 -0.94 10.67
CA MET A 130 -0.41 -0.64 11.95
C MET A 130 0.43 0.65 11.88
N ALA A 131 1.00 0.97 10.72
CA ALA A 131 1.72 2.22 10.52
C ALA A 131 0.74 3.40 10.46
N ALA A 132 -0.35 3.26 9.72
CA ALA A 132 -1.42 4.26 9.67
C ALA A 132 -2.04 4.52 11.06
N GLU A 133 -2.27 3.48 11.86
CA GLU A 133 -2.80 3.64 13.22
C GLU A 133 -1.86 4.48 14.10
N ARG A 134 -0.55 4.24 14.03
CA ARG A 134 0.43 5.03 14.78
C ARG A 134 0.45 6.49 14.33
N GLU A 135 0.32 6.74 13.03
CA GLU A 135 0.27 8.10 12.46
C GLU A 135 -0.98 8.85 12.92
N ASP A 136 -2.16 8.23 12.80
CA ASP A 136 -3.43 8.80 13.25
C ASP A 136 -3.38 9.13 14.76
N VAL A 137 -2.84 8.23 15.59
CA VAL A 137 -2.68 8.45 17.04
C VAL A 137 -1.72 9.61 17.32
N ALA A 138 -0.59 9.69 16.61
CA ALA A 138 0.37 10.77 16.77
C ALA A 138 -0.19 12.13 16.31
N GLU A 139 -1.03 12.14 15.28
CA GLU A 139 -1.74 13.34 14.83
C GLU A 139 -2.80 13.77 15.85
N ILE A 140 -3.60 12.86 16.38
CA ILE A 140 -4.57 13.15 17.45
C ILE A 140 -3.87 13.72 18.67
N ALA A 141 -2.73 13.15 19.09
CA ALA A 141 -1.95 13.67 20.22
C ALA A 141 -1.52 15.12 19.96
N ARG A 142 -0.90 15.40 18.80
CA ARG A 142 -0.49 16.75 18.39
C ARG A 142 -1.66 17.73 18.36
N LEU A 143 -2.77 17.35 17.72
CA LEU A 143 -3.95 18.21 17.61
C LEU A 143 -4.59 18.46 18.98
N THR A 144 -4.62 17.46 19.86
CA THR A 144 -5.14 17.60 21.23
C THR A 144 -4.27 18.52 22.08
N GLU A 145 -2.94 18.45 21.94
CA GLU A 145 -2.02 19.38 22.63
C GLU A 145 -2.20 20.82 22.15
N THR A 146 -2.41 21.03 20.84
CA THR A 146 -2.64 22.36 20.27
C THR A 146 -4.06 22.89 20.49
N ALA A 147 -5.01 22.01 20.79
CA ALA A 147 -6.39 22.39 21.03
C ALA A 147 -6.50 23.13 22.36
N LYS A 148 -6.74 24.46 22.28
CA LYS A 148 -7.16 25.20 23.47
C LYS A 148 -8.47 24.59 23.99
N PRO A 149 -8.60 24.32 25.29
CA PRO A 149 -9.87 23.88 25.85
C PRO A 149 -10.93 24.91 25.49
N LYS A 150 -12.02 24.47 24.85
CA LYS A 150 -13.20 25.32 24.66
C LYS A 150 -13.75 25.63 26.04
N VAL A 151 -13.38 26.79 26.59
CA VAL A 151 -13.95 27.29 27.84
C VAL A 151 -15.43 27.50 27.57
N SER A 152 -16.28 26.78 28.29
CA SER A 152 -17.73 26.91 28.14
C SER A 152 -18.13 28.32 28.59
N ALA A 153 -19.12 28.93 27.93
CA ALA A 153 -19.67 30.22 28.36
C ALA A 153 -20.14 30.21 29.83
N LEU A 154 -20.51 29.03 30.35
CA LEU A 154 -20.86 28.83 31.76
C LEU A 154 -19.62 28.86 32.67
N ASP A 155 -18.48 28.32 32.22
CA ASP A 155 -17.23 28.35 32.98
C ASP A 155 -16.68 29.78 33.05
N GLU A 156 -16.81 30.56 31.96
CA GLU A 156 -16.48 31.98 31.97
C GLU A 156 -17.39 32.77 32.92
N LEU A 157 -18.69 32.45 32.95
CA LEU A 157 -19.63 33.09 33.87
C LEU A 157 -19.35 32.71 35.32
N ALA A 158 -19.02 31.44 35.60
CA ALA A 158 -18.64 30.98 36.93
C ALA A 158 -17.36 31.68 37.42
N ALA A 159 -16.36 31.83 36.56
CA ALA A 159 -15.13 32.58 36.86
C ALA A 159 -15.43 34.06 37.17
N ARG A 160 -16.31 34.71 36.39
CA ARG A 160 -16.75 36.10 36.65
C ARG A 160 -17.52 36.23 37.96
N ARG A 161 -18.38 35.26 38.30
CA ARG A 161 -19.13 35.23 39.58
C ARG A 161 -18.18 35.08 40.75
N LYS A 162 -17.19 34.18 40.65
CA LYS A 162 -16.18 33.97 41.68
C LYS A 162 -15.36 35.23 41.96
N ARG A 163 -14.90 35.92 40.91
CA ARG A 163 -14.17 37.21 41.06
C ARG A 163 -15.00 38.27 41.78
N ARG A 164 -16.29 38.42 41.45
CA ARG A 164 -17.17 39.37 42.14
C ARG A 164 -17.37 39.05 43.61
N ILE A 165 -17.44 37.76 43.96
CA ILE A 165 -17.58 37.33 45.36
C ILE A 165 -16.28 37.60 46.13
N GLU A 166 -15.12 37.28 45.54
CA GLU A 166 -13.81 37.56 46.14
C GLU A 166 -13.57 39.06 46.33
N GLU A 167 -13.93 39.89 45.33
CA GLU A 167 -13.87 41.36 45.44
C GLU A 167 -14.80 41.90 46.53
N ALA A 168 -16.01 41.33 46.68
CA ALA A 168 -16.96 41.74 47.72
C ALA A 168 -16.57 41.25 49.13
N GLN A 169 -15.76 40.18 49.23
CA GLN A 169 -15.24 39.67 50.50
C GLN A 169 -13.93 40.37 50.93
N ALA A 170 -13.28 41.10 50.02
CA ALA A 170 -12.03 41.82 50.28
C ALA A 170 -12.25 43.29 50.72
N VAL A 171 -13.50 43.75 50.81
CA VAL A 171 -13.94 45.06 51.33
C VAL A 171 -14.51 44.88 52.73
#